data_AF-A0AAD7MKE9-F1
#
_entry.id   AF-A0AAD7MKE9-F1
#
_cell.length_a   1.000
_cell.length_b   1.000
_cell.length_c   1.000
_cell.angle_alpha   90.00
_cell.angle_beta   90.00
_cell.angle_gamma   90.00
#
_symmetry.space_group_name_H-M   'P 1'
#
loop_
_entity.id
_entity.type
_entity.pdbx_description
1 polymer ?
#
loop_
_entity_poly.entity_id
_entity_poly.type
_entity_poly.pdbx_seq_one_letter_code
_entity_poly.pdbx_strand_id
1 'polypeptide(L)'
;MSTSGSPPRKRPRSETLTLTPGSEDGSVWAVGRYTLECVQTYLSSLRAVSTNLDSLADPLNWISLPFPSLLRSPIQSLDVPTGQYRITHMGRPTFSTIVSQIQRLDRQIPRPIVLLSTYGAGTSHLLAVLASFLFSQGKRVVFLPESPLVADDPILWLKLAFALPFADLPEGLVRISQFRTTDDFLEFTRGWREDIYFLVDGFDRLEGSLKEAILALTSSHFHVYTACTLAPTSTRAVSPIRIPSGLTSDEFADWMTHFEGQVLNCNATNLAYLQDLTGGIPALHRRLLEFPGAQFSSELAIEYRMGREFQTLADNITEFHTNAVENFTRPEKSRYLQLMSACLTETIPEIRPGSNTGLYDPRYFYFDDDGRGHCVCGLARDTMIPLLRMEDLNVFTSDAWYSAVRCGRPSTRNSAIAQICLTRIGAGGLTQADAQGHAMRVCTFRQNPVFGWMFEEAWRSPRGTSSFLCIPGSEVCTVLNAVILRINPSHKTAHLLPLQISTAQTCTDLASLFFAVTWHRWEAAIKDEGFKVVNTFVCVDSHTPESADVISAATALRDKVTFISPQYTVRNLTVGLLDPKLGRILQGDKYQTPPV
;
A
#
# COMPACT_ATOMS: atom_id res chain seq x y z
N MET A 1 16.25 -45.04 23.36
CA MET A 1 16.54 -43.71 22.77
C MET A 1 15.22 -43.13 22.30
N SER A 2 14.60 -42.34 23.17
CA SER A 2 13.24 -41.80 23.03
C SER A 2 13.27 -40.48 22.27
N THR A 3 12.48 -40.40 21.21
CA THR A 3 12.21 -39.20 20.43
C THR A 3 11.16 -38.33 21.14
N SER A 4 11.59 -37.19 21.68
CA SER A 4 10.70 -36.16 22.22
C SER A 4 10.14 -35.29 21.09
N GLY A 5 8.96 -35.65 20.57
CA GLY A 5 8.19 -34.78 19.69
C GLY A 5 7.55 -33.66 20.50
N SER A 6 7.89 -32.41 20.18
CA SER A 6 7.18 -31.25 20.71
C SER A 6 5.74 -31.23 20.17
N PRO A 7 4.72 -31.00 21.01
CA PRO A 7 3.33 -30.99 20.55
C PRO A 7 3.06 -29.74 19.69
N PRO A 8 2.09 -29.81 18.76
CA PRO A 8 1.71 -28.66 17.95
C PRO A 8 1.16 -27.55 18.86
N ARG A 9 1.67 -26.32 18.67
CA ARG A 9 1.14 -25.11 19.31
C ARG A 9 -0.35 -25.01 18.96
N LYS A 10 -1.20 -25.32 19.94
CA LYS A 10 -2.64 -25.07 19.88
C LYS A 10 -2.85 -23.58 19.61
N ARG A 11 -3.61 -23.26 18.56
CA ARG A 11 -4.20 -21.93 18.37
C ARG A 11 -4.84 -21.48 19.69
N PRO A 12 -4.73 -20.20 20.09
CA PRO A 12 -5.50 -19.72 21.24
C PRO A 12 -6.98 -20.02 20.97
N ARG A 13 -7.59 -20.82 21.85
CA ARG A 13 -9.03 -20.98 21.89
C ARG A 13 -9.64 -19.59 21.98
N SER A 14 -10.72 -19.32 21.25
CA SER A 14 -11.53 -18.14 21.48
C SER A 14 -11.89 -18.12 22.96
N GLU A 15 -11.34 -17.17 23.71
CA GLU A 15 -11.79 -16.93 25.07
C GLU A 15 -13.22 -16.41 24.98
N THR A 16 -14.15 -17.32 25.22
CA THR A 16 -15.56 -16.99 25.44
C THR A 16 -15.62 -16.24 26.76
N LEU A 17 -15.59 -14.90 26.70
CA LEU A 17 -15.99 -14.04 27.81
C LEU A 17 -17.47 -14.31 28.10
N THR A 18 -17.72 -15.17 29.08
CA THR A 18 -19.03 -15.40 29.72
C THR A 18 -19.29 -14.27 30.70
N LEU A 19 -20.32 -13.46 30.43
CA LEU A 19 -20.99 -12.63 31.44
C LEU A 19 -22.42 -13.14 31.59
N THR A 20 -22.85 -13.27 32.84
CA THR A 20 -24.11 -13.85 33.31
C THR A 20 -25.33 -13.11 32.77
N PRO A 21 -26.43 -13.82 32.46
CA PRO A 21 -27.70 -13.19 32.11
C PRO A 21 -28.20 -12.32 33.27
N GLY A 22 -28.55 -11.07 32.97
CA GLY A 22 -29.29 -10.23 33.90
C GLY A 22 -30.64 -10.86 34.23
N SER A 23 -31.03 -10.79 35.50
CA SER A 23 -32.28 -11.31 36.05
C SER A 23 -33.51 -10.72 35.35
N GLU A 24 -34.56 -11.54 35.27
CA GLU A 24 -35.91 -11.20 34.81
C GLU A 24 -36.57 -10.16 35.74
N ASP A 25 -36.17 -8.90 35.60
CA ASP A 25 -37.01 -7.76 35.98
C ASP A 25 -37.16 -6.89 34.72
N GLY A 26 -38.40 -6.52 34.39
CA GLY A 26 -38.80 -5.86 33.14
C GLY A 26 -38.25 -4.44 32.90
N SER A 27 -37.13 -4.08 33.53
CA SER A 27 -36.44 -2.79 33.47
C SER A 27 -35.03 -2.87 32.85
N VAL A 28 -34.58 -4.06 32.42
CA VAL A 28 -33.21 -4.24 31.93
C VAL A 28 -33.12 -4.02 30.41
N TRP A 29 -32.49 -2.91 29.99
CA TRP A 29 -32.07 -2.75 28.60
C TRP A 29 -30.91 -3.71 28.29
N ALA A 30 -31.05 -4.49 27.21
CA ALA A 30 -29.98 -5.29 26.63
C ALA A 30 -30.05 -5.26 25.10
N VAL A 31 -28.91 -4.99 24.46
CA VAL A 31 -28.73 -5.16 23.00
C VAL A 31 -27.48 -6.01 22.77
N GLY A 32 -27.68 -7.19 22.18
CA GLY A 32 -26.61 -8.17 22.04
C GLY A 32 -26.14 -8.68 23.40
N ARG A 33 -24.90 -8.34 23.78
CA ARG A 33 -24.28 -8.74 25.07
C ARG A 33 -24.10 -7.59 26.05
N TYR A 34 -24.58 -6.39 25.73
CA TYR A 34 -24.35 -5.18 26.52
C TYR A 34 -25.57 -4.86 27.40
N THR A 35 -25.32 -4.59 28.69
CA THR A 35 -26.33 -4.10 29.65
C THR A 35 -26.32 -2.58 29.72
N LEU A 36 -27.37 -1.99 30.31
CA LEU A 36 -27.47 -0.54 30.54
C LEU A 36 -26.24 0.02 31.28
N GLU A 37 -25.87 -0.60 32.40
CA GLU A 37 -24.76 -0.17 33.26
C GLU A 37 -23.42 -0.20 32.50
N CYS A 38 -23.20 -1.25 31.68
CA CYS A 38 -21.99 -1.34 30.86
C CYS A 38 -21.90 -0.19 29.86
N VAL A 39 -22.99 0.12 29.16
CA VAL A 39 -22.99 1.20 28.15
C VAL A 39 -22.85 2.57 28.80
N GLN A 40 -23.48 2.80 29.96
CA GLN A 40 -23.35 4.05 30.72
C GLN A 40 -21.93 4.27 31.25
N THR A 41 -21.30 3.21 31.77
CA THR A 41 -19.89 3.25 32.19
C THR A 41 -18.98 3.57 31.02
N TYR A 42 -19.26 3.00 29.84
CA TYR A 42 -18.48 3.25 28.64
C TYR A 42 -18.64 4.67 28.09
N LEU A 43 -19.86 5.22 28.09
CA LEU A 43 -20.09 6.61 27.74
C LEU A 43 -19.36 7.56 28.71
N SER A 44 -19.36 7.23 29.99
CA SER A 44 -18.66 8.02 31.02
C SER A 44 -17.15 8.03 30.79
N SER A 45 -16.54 6.91 30.39
CA SER A 45 -15.11 6.85 30.08
C SER A 45 -14.75 7.68 28.84
N LEU A 46 -15.60 7.71 27.82
CA LEU A 46 -15.44 8.58 26.65
C LEU A 46 -15.56 10.07 26.97
N ARG A 47 -16.49 10.44 27.87
CA ARG A 47 -16.66 11.83 28.32
C ARG A 47 -15.55 12.31 29.24
N ALA A 48 -14.95 11.40 30.01
CA ALA A 48 -13.88 11.71 30.96
C ALA A 48 -12.51 11.94 30.31
N VAL A 49 -12.35 11.68 29.01
CA VAL A 49 -11.06 11.86 28.33
C VAL A 49 -10.72 13.35 28.25
N SER A 50 -9.64 13.76 28.93
CA SER A 50 -9.06 15.08 28.71
C SER A 50 -8.34 15.08 27.36
N THR A 51 -9.03 15.50 26.30
CA THR A 51 -8.43 15.73 24.99
C THR A 51 -8.42 17.22 24.69
N ASN A 52 -7.24 17.78 24.45
CA ASN A 52 -7.11 19.07 23.79
C ASN A 52 -6.81 18.83 22.29
N LEU A 53 -7.14 19.81 21.46
CA LEU A 53 -6.95 19.69 20.02
C LEU A 53 -5.47 19.62 19.65
N ASP A 54 -4.63 20.40 20.34
CA ASP A 54 -3.20 20.52 20.05
C ASP A 54 -2.47 19.18 20.21
N SER A 55 -2.74 18.42 21.27
CA SER A 55 -2.11 17.12 21.47
C SER A 55 -2.63 16.06 20.49
N LEU A 56 -3.86 16.16 19.99
CA LEU A 56 -4.35 15.29 18.91
C LEU A 56 -3.80 15.69 17.52
N ALA A 57 -3.25 16.89 17.39
CA ALA A 57 -2.68 17.40 16.15
C ALA A 57 -1.15 17.29 16.08
N ASP A 58 -0.46 17.11 17.20
CA ASP A 58 1.00 17.09 17.29
C ASP A 58 1.57 15.65 17.26
N PRO A 59 2.36 15.27 16.24
CA PRO A 59 2.97 13.94 16.10
C PRO A 59 3.82 13.46 17.27
N LEU A 60 4.35 14.37 18.09
CA LEU A 60 5.12 14.01 19.27
C LEU A 60 4.25 13.43 20.40
N ASN A 61 2.94 13.65 20.35
CA ASN A 61 2.01 13.18 21.36
C ASN A 61 1.39 11.84 20.97
N TRP A 62 1.50 10.87 21.87
CA TRP A 62 0.90 9.55 21.76
C TRP A 62 -0.17 9.38 22.82
N ILE A 63 -1.41 9.21 22.38
CA ILE A 63 -2.59 9.26 23.24
C ILE A 63 -3.37 7.97 23.09
N SER A 64 -3.70 7.34 24.22
CA SER A 64 -4.60 6.19 24.24
C SER A 64 -6.02 6.64 24.54
N LEU A 65 -6.94 6.43 23.60
CA LEU A 65 -8.34 6.84 23.69
C LEU A 65 -9.26 5.61 23.79
N PRO A 66 -10.37 5.67 24.54
CA PRO A 66 -11.43 4.67 24.43
C PRO A 66 -11.98 4.65 23.00
N PHE A 67 -12.27 3.46 22.48
CA PHE A 67 -12.83 3.31 21.14
C PHE A 67 -14.31 3.75 21.13
N PRO A 68 -14.74 4.63 20.24
CA PRO A 68 -16.04 5.31 20.30
C PRO A 68 -17.22 4.45 19.80
N SER A 69 -17.14 3.11 19.93
CA SER A 69 -18.22 2.20 19.54
C SER A 69 -18.28 0.97 20.42
N LEU A 70 -19.48 0.39 20.51
CA LEU A 70 -19.71 -0.97 21.02
C LEU A 70 -19.47 -2.05 19.95
N LEU A 71 -19.33 -1.64 18.69
CA LEU A 71 -19.01 -2.51 17.57
C LEU A 71 -17.52 -2.87 17.58
N ARG A 72 -17.19 -4.06 17.07
CA ARG A 72 -15.79 -4.45 16.87
C ARG A 72 -15.25 -3.83 15.59
N SER A 73 -14.02 -3.33 15.66
CA SER A 73 -13.27 -2.81 14.52
C SER A 73 -11.82 -3.35 14.52
N PRO A 74 -11.18 -3.53 13.36
CA PRO A 74 -9.79 -3.98 13.27
C PRO A 74 -8.77 -3.01 13.89
N ILE A 75 -9.13 -1.73 14.05
CA ILE A 75 -8.21 -0.69 14.52
C ILE A 75 -8.12 -0.59 16.05
N GLN A 76 -8.96 -1.32 16.79
CA GLN A 76 -9.01 -1.27 18.25
C GLN A 76 -8.22 -2.42 18.89
N SER A 77 -7.68 -2.18 20.09
CA SER A 77 -7.11 -3.21 20.96
C SER A 77 -7.92 -3.33 22.24
N LEU A 78 -8.12 -4.54 22.74
CA LEU A 78 -8.75 -4.74 24.05
C LEU A 78 -7.73 -4.39 25.15
N ASP A 79 -8.08 -3.43 25.98
CA ASP A 79 -7.36 -3.10 27.20
C ASP A 79 -7.78 -4.09 28.29
N VAL A 80 -6.91 -5.07 28.56
CA VAL A 80 -7.19 -6.19 29.47
C VAL A 80 -7.54 -5.71 30.90
N PRO A 81 -6.79 -4.76 31.51
CA PRO A 81 -7.15 -4.17 32.80
C PRO A 81 -8.57 -3.60 32.90
N THR A 82 -9.06 -2.93 31.86
CA THR A 82 -10.36 -2.24 31.89
C THR A 82 -11.48 -3.01 31.19
N GLY A 83 -11.14 -4.04 30.42
CA GLY A 83 -12.08 -4.75 29.54
C GLY A 83 -12.62 -3.89 28.39
N GLN A 84 -12.08 -2.68 28.19
CA GLN A 84 -12.55 -1.72 27.21
C GLN A 84 -11.71 -1.76 25.94
N TYR A 85 -12.33 -1.48 24.79
CA TYR A 85 -11.57 -1.32 23.56
C TYR A 85 -10.96 0.09 23.51
N ARG A 86 -9.70 0.17 23.10
CA ARG A 86 -8.94 1.42 22.99
C ARG A 86 -8.27 1.54 21.64
N ILE A 87 -7.92 2.77 21.28
CA ILE A 87 -7.07 3.10 20.14
C ILE A 87 -5.86 3.90 20.64
N THR A 88 -4.69 3.60 20.11
CA THR A 88 -3.48 4.40 20.34
C THR A 88 -3.28 5.32 19.13
N HIS A 89 -3.29 6.62 19.37
CA HIS A 89 -3.21 7.65 18.36
C HIS A 89 -1.91 8.43 18.51
N MET A 90 -1.11 8.47 17.45
CA MET A 90 -0.08 9.48 17.27
C MET A 90 -0.75 10.73 16.71
N GLY A 91 -0.55 11.90 17.32
CA GLY A 91 -1.16 13.14 16.84
C GLY A 91 -0.84 13.40 15.37
N ARG A 92 -1.77 14.04 14.65
CA ARG A 92 -1.59 14.33 13.21
C ARG A 92 -2.05 15.74 12.89
N PRO A 93 -1.24 16.59 12.23
CA PRO A 93 -1.62 17.97 11.94
C PRO A 93 -2.92 18.09 11.14
N THR A 94 -3.19 17.11 10.28
CA THR A 94 -4.44 16.99 9.50
C THR A 94 -5.70 16.96 10.40
N PHE A 95 -5.58 16.46 11.64
CA PHE A 95 -6.70 16.40 12.58
C PHE A 95 -7.25 17.80 12.94
N SER A 96 -6.37 18.79 13.11
CA SER A 96 -6.78 20.19 13.35
C SER A 96 -7.63 20.74 12.19
N THR A 97 -7.26 20.38 10.96
CA THR A 97 -7.99 20.78 9.75
C THR A 97 -9.39 20.16 9.75
N ILE A 98 -9.52 18.87 10.08
CA ILE A 98 -10.81 18.17 10.17
C ILE A 98 -11.72 18.86 11.21
N VAL A 99 -11.22 19.09 12.42
CA VAL A 99 -11.99 19.71 13.51
C VAL A 99 -12.44 21.12 13.14
N SER A 100 -11.56 21.92 12.53
CA SER A 100 -11.89 23.29 12.11
C SER A 100 -13.02 23.34 11.07
N GLN A 101 -13.10 22.36 10.17
CA GLN A 101 -14.15 22.27 9.16
C GLN A 101 -15.48 21.84 9.78
N ILE A 102 -15.45 20.92 10.74
CA ILE A 102 -16.65 20.48 11.46
C ILE A 102 -17.24 21.63 12.29
N GLN A 103 -16.41 22.41 12.96
CA GLN A 103 -16.85 23.58 13.75
C GLN A 103 -17.49 24.68 12.89
N ARG A 104 -17.26 24.68 11.57
CA ARG A 104 -17.84 25.62 10.61
C ARG A 104 -19.18 25.15 10.03
N LEU A 105 -19.63 23.94 10.37
CA LEU A 105 -20.90 23.43 9.84
C LEU A 105 -22.09 24.21 10.40
N ASP A 106 -23.02 24.54 9.51
CA ASP A 106 -24.30 25.14 9.85
C ASP A 106 -25.40 24.10 9.74
N ARG A 107 -26.18 23.95 10.82
CA ARG A 107 -27.31 23.02 10.88
C ARG A 107 -28.42 23.39 9.90
N GLN A 108 -28.58 24.67 9.54
CA GLN A 108 -29.61 25.08 8.58
C GLN A 108 -29.30 24.60 7.16
N ILE A 109 -28.03 24.34 6.87
CA ILE A 109 -27.55 23.85 5.58
C ILE A 109 -26.61 22.67 5.84
N PRO A 110 -27.14 21.51 6.27
CA PRO A 110 -26.31 20.37 6.61
C PRO A 110 -25.63 19.87 5.33
N ARG A 111 -24.32 20.13 5.24
CA ARG A 111 -23.46 19.69 4.14
C ARG A 111 -22.58 18.54 4.62
N PRO A 112 -22.47 17.46 3.84
CA PRO A 112 -21.55 16.37 4.16
C PRO A 112 -20.10 16.88 4.11
N ILE A 113 -19.32 16.53 5.12
CA ILE A 113 -17.86 16.51 5.01
C ILE A 113 -17.46 15.10 4.59
N VAL A 114 -16.70 14.99 3.51
CA VAL A 114 -16.18 13.69 3.05
C VAL A 114 -14.67 13.68 3.24
N LEU A 115 -14.18 12.78 4.09
CA LEU A 115 -12.77 12.47 4.26
C LEU A 115 -12.36 11.50 3.14
N LEU A 116 -11.71 12.04 2.12
CA LEU A 116 -11.23 11.26 0.99
C LEU A 116 -9.84 10.73 1.29
N SER A 117 -9.64 9.44 1.09
CA SER A 117 -8.33 8.84 1.34
C SER A 117 -8.07 7.61 0.51
N THR A 118 -6.79 7.29 0.39
CA THR A 118 -6.31 6.08 -0.25
C THR A 118 -6.21 4.92 0.75
N TYR A 119 -5.89 3.73 0.26
CA TYR A 119 -5.77 2.54 1.10
C TYR A 119 -4.82 2.77 2.30
N GLY A 120 -5.27 2.40 3.49
CA GLY A 120 -4.43 2.34 4.69
C GLY A 120 -3.98 3.69 5.27
N ALA A 121 -4.45 4.83 4.75
CA ALA A 121 -4.05 6.18 5.16
C ALA A 121 -4.42 6.56 6.62
N GLY A 122 -5.20 5.71 7.30
CA GLY A 122 -5.61 5.92 8.68
C GLY A 122 -6.89 6.75 8.85
N THR A 123 -7.71 6.90 7.81
CA THR A 123 -8.94 7.72 7.87
C THR A 123 -9.97 7.18 8.84
N SER A 124 -10.21 5.86 8.86
CA SER A 124 -11.05 5.19 9.87
C SER A 124 -10.55 5.47 11.30
N HIS A 125 -9.22 5.49 11.47
CA HIS A 125 -8.59 5.81 12.75
C HIS A 125 -8.80 7.28 13.13
N LEU A 126 -8.59 8.22 12.20
CA LEU A 126 -8.89 9.65 12.41
C LEU A 126 -10.37 9.91 12.72
N LEU A 127 -11.28 9.18 12.05
CA LEU A 127 -12.72 9.28 12.30
C LEU A 127 -13.08 8.79 13.71
N ALA A 128 -12.45 7.70 14.17
CA ALA A 128 -12.62 7.22 15.54
C ALA A 128 -12.06 8.22 16.58
N VAL A 129 -10.87 8.79 16.33
CA VAL A 129 -10.31 9.85 17.19
C VAL A 129 -11.23 11.07 17.25
N LEU A 130 -11.80 11.47 16.11
CA LEU A 130 -12.77 12.56 16.04
C LEU A 130 -14.02 12.24 16.87
N ALA A 131 -14.54 11.02 16.81
CA ALA A 131 -15.69 10.62 17.61
C ALA A 131 -15.38 10.70 19.12
N SER A 132 -14.24 10.17 19.56
CA SER A 132 -13.81 10.25 20.95
C SER A 132 -13.60 11.70 21.42
N PHE A 133 -13.01 12.55 20.57
CA PHE A 133 -12.90 13.99 20.83
C PHE A 133 -14.28 14.63 21.01
N LEU A 134 -15.23 14.41 20.09
CA LEU A 134 -16.57 14.97 20.18
C LEU A 134 -17.35 14.47 21.41
N PHE A 135 -17.20 13.19 21.78
CA PHE A 135 -17.77 12.66 23.04
C PHE A 135 -17.20 13.37 24.26
N SER A 136 -15.88 13.63 24.31
CA SER A 136 -15.25 14.38 25.41
C SER A 136 -15.77 15.81 25.54
N GLN A 137 -16.21 16.41 24.43
CA GLN A 137 -16.85 17.72 24.40
C GLN A 137 -18.36 17.67 24.73
N GLY A 138 -18.87 16.51 25.19
CA GLY A 138 -20.26 16.30 25.55
C GLY A 138 -21.22 16.25 24.36
N LYS A 139 -20.72 16.09 23.12
CA LYS A 139 -21.57 15.99 21.93
C LYS A 139 -22.21 14.60 21.81
N ARG A 140 -23.35 14.54 21.12
CA ARG A 140 -24.07 13.29 20.82
C ARG A 140 -23.59 12.73 19.49
N VAL A 141 -22.81 11.64 19.51
CA VAL A 141 -22.06 11.16 18.34
C VAL A 141 -22.48 9.74 17.95
N VAL A 142 -23.17 9.56 16.83
CA VAL A 142 -23.45 8.23 16.28
C VAL A 142 -22.28 7.83 15.37
N PHE A 143 -21.37 7.01 15.89
CA PHE A 143 -20.24 6.48 15.12
C PHE A 143 -20.56 5.10 14.56
N LEU A 144 -20.47 4.98 13.24
CA LEU A 144 -20.78 3.83 12.43
C LEU A 144 -19.47 3.31 11.80
N PRO A 145 -18.67 2.50 12.53
CA PRO A 145 -17.45 1.92 11.99
C PRO A 145 -17.75 0.88 10.92
N GLU A 146 -16.79 0.66 10.03
CA GLU A 146 -16.82 -0.48 9.13
C GLU A 146 -16.87 -1.78 9.95
N SER A 147 -17.88 -2.63 9.66
CA SER A 147 -18.14 -3.84 10.43
C SER A 147 -18.78 -4.92 9.55
N PRO A 148 -18.39 -6.21 9.69
CA PRO A 148 -19.09 -7.31 9.03
C PRO A 148 -20.58 -7.37 9.36
N LEU A 149 -20.97 -6.89 10.55
CA LEU A 149 -22.38 -6.83 10.98
C LEU A 149 -23.27 -6.01 10.05
N VAL A 150 -22.71 -5.09 9.26
CA VAL A 150 -23.46 -4.33 8.25
C VAL A 150 -24.15 -5.26 7.25
N ALA A 151 -23.48 -6.34 6.84
CA ALA A 151 -24.02 -7.32 5.91
C ALA A 151 -24.90 -8.36 6.61
N ASP A 152 -24.52 -8.78 7.83
CA ASP A 152 -25.20 -9.86 8.54
C ASP A 152 -26.52 -9.41 9.23
N ASP A 153 -26.50 -8.27 9.92
CA ASP A 153 -27.63 -7.72 10.67
C ASP A 153 -27.53 -6.19 10.77
N PRO A 154 -27.96 -5.46 9.72
CA PRO A 154 -27.84 -3.99 9.68
C PRO A 154 -28.65 -3.29 10.77
N ILE A 155 -29.74 -3.91 11.25
CA ILE A 155 -30.57 -3.34 12.31
C ILE A 155 -29.85 -3.43 13.66
N LEU A 156 -29.25 -4.58 13.97
CA LEU A 156 -28.40 -4.71 15.17
C LEU A 156 -27.20 -3.77 15.12
N TRP A 157 -26.56 -3.64 13.95
CA TRP A 157 -25.47 -2.69 13.74
C TRP A 157 -25.90 -1.25 14.09
N LEU A 158 -27.05 -0.79 13.59
CA LEU A 158 -27.61 0.51 13.94
C LEU A 158 -27.96 0.62 15.43
N LYS A 159 -28.58 -0.39 16.05
CA LYS A 159 -28.89 -0.36 17.49
C LYS A 159 -27.65 -0.16 18.35
N LEU A 160 -26.57 -0.86 18.03
CA LEU A 160 -25.31 -0.75 18.76
C LEU A 160 -24.66 0.63 18.58
N ALA A 161 -24.75 1.20 17.38
CA ALA A 161 -24.26 2.56 17.12
C ALA A 161 -25.08 3.64 17.86
N PHE A 162 -26.40 3.45 17.97
CA PHE A 162 -27.30 4.36 18.67
C PHE A 162 -27.34 4.14 20.19
N ALA A 163 -26.86 3.02 20.71
CA ALA A 163 -26.90 2.79 22.15
C ALA A 163 -25.98 3.78 22.91
N LEU A 164 -24.74 3.92 22.45
CA LEU A 164 -23.74 4.70 23.18
C LEU A 164 -24.09 6.20 23.36
N PRO A 165 -24.57 6.92 22.33
CA PRO A 165 -24.84 8.36 22.43
C PRO A 165 -26.07 8.72 23.25
N PHE A 166 -26.91 7.73 23.56
CA PHE A 166 -28.17 7.88 24.28
C PHE A 166 -28.16 7.13 25.60
N ALA A 167 -27.00 6.65 26.05
CA ALA A 167 -26.89 5.85 27.27
C ALA A 167 -27.22 6.63 28.55
N ASP A 168 -27.11 7.96 28.49
CA ASP A 168 -27.55 8.87 29.55
C ASP A 168 -29.08 9.04 29.62
N LEU A 169 -29.83 8.41 28.71
CA LEU A 169 -31.28 8.45 28.63
C LEU A 169 -31.86 7.02 28.61
N PRO A 170 -32.14 6.43 29.80
CA PRO A 170 -32.63 5.05 29.90
C PRO A 170 -33.87 4.75 29.03
N GLU A 171 -34.82 5.68 28.97
CA GLU A 171 -36.01 5.55 28.12
C GLU A 171 -35.67 5.53 26.62
N GLY A 172 -34.68 6.33 26.21
CA GLY A 172 -34.18 6.35 24.83
C GLY A 172 -33.56 5.00 24.45
N LEU A 173 -32.79 4.42 25.36
CA LEU A 173 -32.23 3.08 25.17
C LEU A 173 -33.32 2.01 25.03
N VAL A 174 -34.31 1.98 25.93
CA VAL A 174 -35.45 1.04 25.84
C VAL A 174 -36.17 1.18 24.51
N ARG A 175 -36.36 2.41 24.02
CA ARG A 175 -36.93 2.64 22.69
C ARG A 175 -36.04 2.09 21.57
N ILE A 176 -34.73 2.33 21.61
CA ILE A 176 -33.77 1.84 20.60
C ILE A 176 -33.72 0.31 20.55
N SER A 177 -33.81 -0.40 21.69
CA SER A 177 -33.79 -1.87 21.69
C SER A 177 -35.00 -2.48 20.98
N GLN A 178 -36.11 -1.74 20.88
CA GLN A 178 -37.35 -2.18 20.24
C GLN A 178 -37.36 -1.96 18.72
N PHE A 179 -36.47 -1.12 18.16
CA PHE A 179 -36.43 -0.83 16.72
C PHE A 179 -36.27 -2.11 15.88
N ARG A 180 -36.96 -2.18 14.75
CA ARG A 180 -36.96 -3.34 13.83
C ARG A 180 -36.58 -2.96 12.41
N THR A 181 -36.68 -1.68 12.07
CA THR A 181 -36.47 -1.16 10.72
C THR A 181 -35.59 0.08 10.76
N THR A 182 -35.04 0.46 9.61
CA THR A 182 -34.31 1.74 9.45
C THR A 182 -35.22 2.96 9.66
N ASP A 183 -36.52 2.81 9.39
CA ASP A 183 -37.50 3.89 9.55
C ASP A 183 -37.73 4.26 11.02
N ASP A 184 -37.63 3.28 11.93
CA ASP A 184 -37.72 3.54 13.38
C ASP A 184 -36.61 4.50 13.84
N PHE A 185 -35.39 4.32 13.34
CA PHE A 185 -34.27 5.22 13.61
C PHE A 185 -34.48 6.60 12.95
N LEU A 186 -35.10 6.63 11.77
CA LEU A 186 -35.36 7.87 11.04
C LEU A 186 -36.39 8.73 11.77
N GLU A 187 -37.47 8.12 12.26
CA GLU A 187 -38.46 8.81 13.08
C GLU A 187 -37.83 9.33 14.39
N PHE A 188 -37.02 8.49 15.04
CA PHE A 188 -36.33 8.85 16.27
C PHE A 188 -35.39 10.05 16.09
N THR A 189 -34.58 10.06 15.02
CA THR A 189 -33.63 11.13 14.73
C THR A 189 -34.30 12.43 14.27
N ARG A 190 -35.41 12.35 13.52
CA ARG A 190 -36.21 13.52 13.13
C ARG A 190 -36.90 14.18 14.32
N GLY A 191 -37.31 13.39 15.30
CA GLY A 191 -37.87 13.90 16.56
C GLY A 191 -36.85 14.57 17.49
N TRP A 192 -35.55 14.43 17.21
CA TRP A 192 -34.49 14.90 18.10
C TRP A 192 -34.19 16.39 17.90
N ARG A 193 -34.25 17.16 18.99
CA ARG A 193 -34.01 18.62 18.94
C ARG A 193 -32.54 18.99 18.94
N GLU A 194 -31.70 18.27 19.68
CA GLU A 194 -30.26 18.56 19.76
C GLU A 194 -29.53 18.09 18.50
N ASP A 195 -28.31 18.59 18.30
CA ASP A 195 -27.48 18.17 17.18
C ASP A 195 -26.90 16.78 17.41
N ILE A 196 -27.06 15.90 16.44
CA ILE A 196 -26.39 14.61 16.38
C ILE A 196 -25.25 14.70 15.37
N TYR A 197 -24.09 14.14 15.72
CA TYR A 197 -22.94 14.01 14.84
C TYR A 197 -22.87 12.58 14.33
N PHE A 198 -23.18 12.38 13.05
CA PHE A 198 -23.05 11.09 12.39
C PHE A 198 -21.67 10.97 11.76
N LEU A 199 -20.94 9.94 12.16
CA LEU A 199 -19.60 9.65 11.65
C LEU A 199 -19.63 8.26 11.01
N VAL A 200 -19.61 8.20 9.68
CA VAL A 200 -19.79 6.94 8.92
C VAL A 200 -18.50 6.56 8.23
N ASP A 201 -17.98 5.39 8.58
CA ASP A 201 -16.76 4.86 8.00
C ASP A 201 -17.07 3.95 6.80
N GLY A 202 -16.38 4.14 5.69
CA GLY A 202 -16.53 3.36 4.46
C GLY A 202 -17.86 3.61 3.75
N PHE A 203 -18.33 4.85 3.69
CA PHE A 203 -19.66 5.18 3.15
C PHE A 203 -19.84 4.78 1.68
N ASP A 204 -18.76 4.80 0.90
CA ASP A 204 -18.75 4.36 -0.49
C ASP A 204 -19.01 2.85 -0.64
N ARG A 205 -18.70 2.04 0.39
CA ARG A 205 -18.93 0.59 0.45
C ARG A 205 -20.36 0.20 0.84
N LEU A 206 -21.16 1.15 1.33
CA LEU A 206 -22.58 0.91 1.57
C LEU A 206 -23.34 0.84 0.24
N GLU A 207 -24.26 -0.11 0.13
CA GLU A 207 -25.05 -0.36 -1.07
C GLU A 207 -26.55 -0.43 -0.78
N GLY A 208 -27.36 -0.30 -1.84
CA GLY A 208 -28.80 -0.49 -1.80
C GLY A 208 -29.54 0.41 -0.80
N SER A 209 -30.63 -0.14 -0.24
CA SER A 209 -31.55 0.56 0.66
C SER A 209 -30.89 1.03 1.97
N LEU A 210 -29.83 0.35 2.43
CA LEU A 210 -29.13 0.77 3.64
C LEU A 210 -28.38 2.09 3.41
N LYS A 211 -27.72 2.26 2.26
CA LYS A 211 -27.06 3.52 1.91
C LYS A 211 -28.05 4.68 1.86
N GLU A 212 -29.21 4.45 1.25
CA GLU A 212 -30.30 5.43 1.17
C GLU A 212 -30.85 5.78 2.56
N ALA A 213 -31.02 4.78 3.43
CA ALA A 213 -31.45 4.98 4.81
C ALA A 213 -30.44 5.83 5.61
N ILE A 214 -29.14 5.58 5.50
CA ILE A 214 -28.10 6.39 6.16
C ILE A 214 -28.13 7.84 5.66
N LEU A 215 -28.28 8.07 4.36
CA LEU A 215 -28.45 9.42 3.81
C LEU A 215 -29.69 10.11 4.37
N ALA A 216 -30.80 9.40 4.50
CA ALA A 216 -32.02 9.96 5.10
C ALA A 216 -31.84 10.30 6.59
N LEU A 217 -31.22 9.40 7.37
CA LEU A 217 -30.94 9.57 8.81
C LEU A 217 -30.09 10.81 9.10
N THR A 218 -29.10 11.06 8.25
CA THR A 218 -28.11 12.12 8.44
C THR A 218 -28.57 13.49 7.89
N SER A 219 -29.67 13.53 7.13
CA SER A 219 -30.09 14.69 6.34
C SER A 219 -30.38 15.98 7.13
N SER A 220 -30.72 15.87 8.43
CA SER A 220 -31.05 16.99 9.32
C SER A 220 -30.00 17.26 10.40
N HIS A 221 -28.85 16.58 10.33
CA HIS A 221 -27.84 16.49 11.38
C HIS A 221 -26.44 16.68 10.78
N PHE A 222 -25.43 16.87 11.63
CA PHE A 222 -24.05 16.96 11.16
C PHE A 222 -23.56 15.58 10.74
N HIS A 223 -22.87 15.49 9.61
CA HIS A 223 -22.40 14.20 9.11
C HIS A 223 -21.03 14.30 8.41
N VAL A 224 -20.17 13.36 8.79
CA VAL A 224 -18.83 13.16 8.23
C VAL A 224 -18.74 11.73 7.73
N TYR A 225 -18.30 11.56 6.49
CA TYR A 225 -18.13 10.26 5.86
C TYR A 225 -16.67 10.03 5.50
N THR A 226 -16.20 8.78 5.58
CA THR A 226 -14.95 8.37 4.93
C THR A 226 -15.29 7.70 3.60
N ALA A 227 -14.48 7.95 2.57
CA ALA A 227 -14.64 7.33 1.25
C ALA A 227 -13.31 7.31 0.48
N CYS A 228 -13.21 6.41 -0.50
CA CYS A 228 -12.10 6.40 -1.47
C CYS A 228 -12.45 7.21 -2.73
N THR A 229 -13.74 7.44 -2.99
CA THR A 229 -14.25 8.20 -4.13
C THR A 229 -15.34 9.19 -3.74
N LEU A 230 -15.50 10.24 -4.55
CA LEU A 230 -16.70 11.05 -4.53
C LEU A 230 -17.76 10.36 -5.39
N ALA A 231 -18.88 10.00 -4.79
CA ALA A 231 -20.02 9.50 -5.55
C ALA A 231 -20.56 10.60 -6.50
N PRO A 232 -20.84 10.28 -7.78
CA PRO A 232 -21.36 11.26 -8.75
C PRO A 232 -22.74 11.84 -8.36
N THR A 233 -23.47 11.18 -7.47
CA THR A 233 -24.81 11.58 -7.02
C THR A 233 -24.81 12.67 -5.93
N SER A 234 -23.65 13.14 -5.47
CA SER A 234 -23.57 14.21 -4.47
C SER A 234 -23.83 15.60 -5.08
N THR A 235 -25.11 15.88 -5.36
CA THR A 235 -25.60 17.16 -5.91
C THR A 235 -25.54 18.33 -4.91
N ARG A 236 -25.29 18.07 -3.62
CA ARG A 236 -24.98 19.10 -2.63
C ARG A 236 -23.47 19.28 -2.60
N ALA A 237 -22.99 20.51 -2.80
CA ALA A 237 -21.57 20.87 -2.74
C ALA A 237 -20.89 20.24 -1.52
N VAL A 238 -20.20 19.13 -1.75
CA VAL A 238 -19.38 18.42 -0.77
C VAL A 238 -18.09 19.22 -0.63
N SER A 239 -17.65 19.45 0.60
CA SER A 239 -16.29 19.93 0.87
C SER A 239 -15.43 18.70 1.19
N PRO A 240 -14.79 18.05 0.19
CA PRO A 240 -13.91 16.94 0.48
C PRO A 240 -12.67 17.42 1.22
N ILE A 241 -12.30 16.71 2.28
CA ILE A 241 -11.00 16.85 2.93
C ILE A 241 -10.16 15.67 2.45
N ARG A 242 -9.15 15.94 1.63
CA ARG A 242 -8.20 14.91 1.22
C ARG A 242 -7.25 14.63 2.37
N ILE A 243 -7.31 13.41 2.90
CA ILE A 243 -6.36 12.93 3.89
C ILE A 243 -5.08 12.52 3.15
N PRO A 244 -3.89 12.98 3.59
CA PRO A 244 -2.63 12.52 3.03
C PRO A 244 -2.55 11.00 3.04
N SER A 245 -2.18 10.41 1.90
CA SER A 245 -2.13 8.96 1.70
C SER A 245 -1.27 8.23 2.73
N GLY A 246 -0.19 8.88 3.17
CA GLY A 246 0.69 8.39 4.22
C GLY A 246 1.09 9.49 5.19
N LEU A 247 1.91 9.10 6.17
CA LEU A 247 2.62 10.03 7.04
C LEU A 247 3.55 10.91 6.20
N THR A 248 3.60 12.19 6.53
CA THR A 248 4.64 13.11 6.07
C THR A 248 6.02 12.61 6.51
N SER A 249 7.10 13.14 5.92
CA SER A 249 8.45 12.76 6.33
C SER A 249 8.73 13.02 7.80
N ASP A 250 8.19 14.11 8.34
CA ASP A 250 8.33 14.46 9.77
C ASP A 250 7.50 13.50 10.64
N GLU A 251 6.22 13.29 10.31
CA GLU A 251 5.38 12.31 11.03
C GLU A 251 5.99 10.90 10.99
N PHE A 252 6.61 10.51 9.88
CA PHE A 252 7.28 9.21 9.75
C PHE A 252 8.55 9.12 10.58
N ALA A 253 9.35 10.19 10.63
CA ALA A 253 10.53 10.26 11.49
C ALA A 253 10.15 10.15 12.97
N ASP A 254 9.14 10.89 13.41
CA ASP A 254 8.63 10.84 14.79
C ASP A 254 8.07 9.44 15.13
N TRP A 255 7.37 8.81 14.19
CA TRP A 255 6.90 7.43 14.34
C TRP A 255 8.06 6.45 14.54
N MET A 256 9.12 6.57 13.75
CA MET A 256 10.32 5.73 13.87
C MET A 256 11.05 5.95 15.20
N THR A 257 11.14 7.21 15.66
CA THR A 257 11.74 7.55 16.95
C THR A 257 10.93 7.00 18.11
N HIS A 258 9.59 7.08 18.07
CA HIS A 258 8.74 6.53 19.12
C HIS A 258 8.95 5.03 19.32
N PHE A 259 9.12 4.29 18.22
CA PHE A 259 9.36 2.85 18.27
C PHE A 259 10.83 2.46 18.15
N GLU A 260 11.76 3.36 18.44
CA GLU A 260 13.20 3.06 18.41
C GLU A 260 13.51 1.81 19.27
N GLY A 261 14.27 0.87 18.70
CA GLY A 261 14.57 -0.43 19.31
C GLY A 261 13.45 -1.48 19.24
N GLN A 262 12.22 -1.08 18.92
CA GLN A 262 11.07 -1.99 18.70
C GLN A 262 10.78 -2.21 17.21
N VAL A 263 11.26 -1.32 16.35
CA VAL A 263 11.23 -1.49 14.89
C VAL A 263 12.58 -1.97 14.35
N LEU A 264 12.56 -2.26 13.06
CA LEU A 264 13.72 -2.58 12.27
C LEU A 264 14.77 -1.46 12.28
N ASN A 265 16.03 -1.79 12.60
CA ASN A 265 17.13 -0.83 12.58
C ASN A 265 17.56 -0.55 11.13
N CYS A 266 17.39 0.71 10.70
CA CYS A 266 17.64 1.17 9.35
C CYS A 266 18.60 2.35 9.35
N ASN A 267 19.57 2.34 8.43
CA ASN A 267 20.31 3.56 8.09
C ASN A 267 19.42 4.50 7.24
N ALA A 268 19.89 5.73 6.99
CA ALA A 268 19.14 6.74 6.25
C ALA A 268 18.69 6.27 4.85
N THR A 269 19.55 5.54 4.13
CA THR A 269 19.24 5.00 2.80
C THR A 269 18.12 3.98 2.83
N ASN A 270 18.18 3.03 3.77
CA ASN A 270 17.18 1.97 3.92
C ASN A 270 15.85 2.56 4.42
N LEU A 271 15.91 3.59 5.26
CA LEU A 271 14.73 4.30 5.72
C LEU A 271 14.01 5.02 4.57
N ALA A 272 14.76 5.73 3.72
CA ALA A 272 14.20 6.37 2.53
C ALA A 272 13.58 5.35 1.55
N TYR A 273 14.24 4.19 1.38
CA TYR A 273 13.69 3.08 0.60
C TYR A 273 12.37 2.55 1.20
N LEU A 274 12.32 2.30 2.50
CA LEU A 274 11.10 1.83 3.18
C LEU A 274 9.97 2.86 3.09
N GLN A 275 10.30 4.15 3.26
CA GLN A 275 9.32 5.23 3.16
C GLN A 275 8.74 5.31 1.73
N ASP A 276 9.56 5.20 0.69
CA ASP A 276 9.08 5.15 -0.70
C ASP A 276 8.25 3.88 -0.95
N LEU A 277 8.76 2.70 -0.58
CA LEU A 277 8.09 1.42 -0.77
C LEU A 277 6.68 1.43 -0.16
N THR A 278 6.56 1.98 1.04
CA THR A 278 5.29 2.04 1.80
C THR A 278 4.49 3.29 1.50
N GLY A 279 5.05 4.31 0.85
CA GLY A 279 4.41 5.61 0.63
C GLY A 279 4.10 6.36 1.93
N GLY A 280 4.75 6.00 3.04
CA GLY A 280 4.39 6.53 4.35
C GLY A 280 3.08 5.94 4.93
N ILE A 281 2.46 4.94 4.30
CA ILE A 281 1.12 4.46 4.67
C ILE A 281 1.16 3.76 6.04
N PRO A 282 0.42 4.25 7.07
CA PRO A 282 0.44 3.68 8.42
C PRO A 282 0.14 2.18 8.48
N ALA A 283 -0.80 1.70 7.66
CA ALA A 283 -1.14 0.28 7.60
C ALA A 283 0.02 -0.61 7.13
N LEU A 284 0.92 -0.10 6.28
CA LEU A 284 2.10 -0.83 5.80
C LEU A 284 3.26 -0.75 6.79
N HIS A 285 3.39 0.35 7.54
CA HIS A 285 4.45 0.55 8.55
C HIS A 285 4.32 -0.37 9.75
N ARG A 286 3.10 -0.73 10.15
CA ARG A 286 2.87 -1.57 11.34
C ARG A 286 3.67 -2.88 11.32
N ARG A 287 3.91 -3.42 10.12
CA ARG A 287 4.71 -4.62 9.91
C ARG A 287 6.18 -4.46 10.32
N LEU A 288 6.72 -3.24 10.38
CA LEU A 288 8.09 -2.99 10.88
C LEU A 288 8.24 -3.40 12.36
N LEU A 289 7.14 -3.43 13.11
CA LEU A 289 7.11 -3.90 14.50
C LEU A 289 7.19 -5.43 14.63
N GLU A 290 7.04 -6.18 13.53
CA GLU A 290 7.20 -7.63 13.51
C GLU A 290 8.68 -8.06 13.54
N PHE A 291 9.61 -7.10 13.34
CA PHE A 291 11.05 -7.33 13.24
C PHE A 291 11.85 -6.52 14.28
N PRO A 292 11.56 -6.67 15.59
CA PRO A 292 12.13 -5.81 16.62
C PRO A 292 13.66 -5.98 16.71
N GLY A 293 14.39 -4.87 16.58
CA GLY A 293 15.84 -4.82 16.77
C GLY A 293 16.68 -5.54 15.70
N ALA A 294 16.04 -6.11 14.67
CA ALA A 294 16.75 -6.68 13.53
C ALA A 294 17.51 -5.59 12.77
N GLN A 295 18.61 -5.96 12.11
CA GLN A 295 19.31 -5.06 11.19
C GLN A 295 18.69 -5.20 9.80
N PHE A 296 18.37 -4.09 9.14
CA PHE A 296 17.87 -4.12 7.78
C PHE A 296 18.86 -4.83 6.86
N SER A 297 18.43 -5.93 6.23
CA SER A 297 19.17 -6.65 5.20
C SER A 297 18.28 -6.87 3.98
N SER A 298 18.87 -7.27 2.86
CA SER A 298 18.12 -7.56 1.65
C SER A 298 17.18 -8.75 1.80
N GLU A 299 17.56 -9.79 2.55
CA GLU A 299 16.69 -10.93 2.86
C GLU A 299 15.47 -10.47 3.66
N LEU A 300 15.70 -9.59 4.64
CA LEU A 300 14.63 -9.04 5.46
C LEU A 300 13.74 -8.09 4.68
N ALA A 301 14.27 -7.37 3.70
CA ALA A 301 13.47 -6.57 2.77
C ALA A 301 12.52 -7.45 1.93
N ILE A 302 12.97 -8.65 1.53
CA ILE A 302 12.12 -9.64 0.84
C ILE A 302 11.06 -10.16 1.80
N GLU A 303 11.44 -10.59 3.00
CA GLU A 303 10.49 -11.07 4.01
C GLU A 303 9.46 -10.00 4.35
N TYR A 304 9.88 -8.74 4.50
CA TYR A 304 9.00 -7.60 4.73
C TYR A 304 8.00 -7.41 3.58
N ARG A 305 8.43 -7.52 2.31
CA ARG A 305 7.52 -7.45 1.15
C ARG A 305 6.54 -8.62 1.04
N MET A 306 6.85 -9.78 1.63
CA MET A 306 5.96 -10.95 1.66
C MET A 306 4.84 -10.85 2.69
N GLY A 307 4.63 -9.68 3.30
CA GLY A 307 3.56 -9.45 4.26
C GLY A 307 2.17 -9.56 3.65
N ARG A 308 1.20 -9.96 4.47
CA ARG A 308 -0.19 -10.09 4.03
C ARG A 308 -0.72 -8.77 3.47
N GLU A 309 -0.43 -7.65 4.10
CA GLU A 309 -0.88 -6.31 3.68
C GLU A 309 -0.31 -5.93 2.30
N PHE A 310 0.94 -6.31 2.03
CA PHE A 310 1.63 -6.07 0.77
C PHE A 310 1.03 -6.95 -0.33
N GLN A 311 0.81 -8.25 -0.03
CA GLN A 311 0.16 -9.20 -0.93
C GLN A 311 -1.26 -8.74 -1.28
N THR A 312 -2.08 -8.39 -0.28
CA THR A 312 -3.44 -7.88 -0.51
C THR A 312 -3.45 -6.63 -1.39
N LEU A 313 -2.51 -5.69 -1.19
CA LEU A 313 -2.39 -4.53 -2.07
C LEU A 313 -2.05 -4.94 -3.50
N ALA A 314 -1.05 -5.80 -3.68
CA ALA A 314 -0.60 -6.24 -4.99
C ALA A 314 -1.67 -7.07 -5.73
N ASP A 315 -2.37 -7.94 -5.02
CA ASP A 315 -3.44 -8.78 -5.55
C ASP A 315 -4.62 -7.93 -6.00
N ASN A 316 -5.06 -6.95 -5.19
CA ASN A 316 -6.16 -6.05 -5.58
C ASN A 316 -5.82 -5.21 -6.82
N ILE A 317 -4.58 -4.72 -6.92
CA ILE A 317 -4.11 -4.00 -8.11
C ILE A 317 -4.11 -4.92 -9.34
N THR A 318 -3.62 -6.15 -9.17
CA THR A 318 -3.57 -7.16 -10.24
C THR A 318 -4.97 -7.54 -10.69
N GLU A 319 -5.89 -7.78 -9.76
CA GLU A 319 -7.29 -8.10 -10.03
C GLU A 319 -7.98 -6.99 -10.81
N PHE A 320 -7.84 -5.73 -10.36
CA PHE A 320 -8.38 -4.58 -11.07
C PHE A 320 -7.82 -4.50 -12.49
N HIS A 321 -6.51 -4.67 -12.66
CA HIS A 321 -5.86 -4.66 -13.97
C HIS A 321 -6.39 -5.75 -14.90
N THR A 322 -6.47 -7.00 -14.41
CA THR A 322 -7.00 -8.13 -15.18
C THR A 322 -8.44 -7.85 -15.62
N ASN A 323 -9.28 -7.38 -14.70
CA ASN A 323 -10.67 -7.00 -15.02
C ASN A 323 -10.72 -5.86 -16.05
N ALA A 324 -9.87 -4.85 -15.94
CA ALA A 324 -9.79 -3.76 -16.91
C ALA A 324 -9.35 -4.27 -18.30
N VAL A 325 -8.38 -5.18 -18.37
CA VAL A 325 -7.89 -5.76 -19.62
C VAL A 325 -8.95 -6.63 -20.29
N GLU A 326 -9.72 -7.39 -19.53
CA GLU A 326 -10.73 -8.33 -20.01
C GLU A 326 -12.04 -7.64 -20.39
N ASN A 327 -12.49 -6.66 -19.60
CA ASN A 327 -13.85 -6.13 -19.68
C ASN A 327 -13.95 -4.70 -20.21
N PHE A 328 -12.86 -3.92 -20.25
CA PHE A 328 -12.92 -2.57 -20.82
C PHE A 328 -13.03 -2.63 -22.34
N THR A 329 -13.83 -1.73 -22.90
CA THR A 329 -13.84 -1.48 -24.34
C THR A 329 -12.47 -0.98 -24.81
N ARG A 330 -12.17 -1.11 -26.10
CA ARG A 330 -10.87 -0.66 -26.66
C ARG A 330 -10.52 0.81 -26.31
N PRO A 331 -11.45 1.78 -26.38
CA PRO A 331 -11.18 3.15 -25.94
C PRO A 331 -10.89 3.26 -24.44
N GLU A 332 -11.66 2.57 -23.61
CA GLU A 332 -11.47 2.57 -22.14
C GLU A 332 -10.13 1.94 -21.76
N LYS A 333 -9.74 0.84 -22.41
CA LYS A 333 -8.44 0.19 -22.20
C LYS A 333 -7.29 1.13 -22.58
N SER A 334 -7.34 1.76 -23.76
CA SER A 334 -6.34 2.76 -24.16
C SER A 334 -6.24 3.89 -23.14
N ARG A 335 -7.40 4.36 -22.65
CA ARG A 335 -7.47 5.40 -21.65
C ARG A 335 -6.90 4.97 -20.29
N TYR A 336 -7.22 3.77 -19.83
CA TYR A 336 -6.67 3.17 -18.61
C TYR A 336 -5.15 3.11 -18.65
N LEU A 337 -4.56 2.62 -19.74
CA LEU A 337 -3.10 2.53 -19.89
C LEU A 337 -2.44 3.91 -19.84
N GLN A 338 -3.05 4.93 -20.46
CA GLN A 338 -2.56 6.32 -20.34
C GLN A 338 -2.61 6.83 -18.90
N LEU A 339 -3.71 6.57 -18.18
CA LEU A 339 -3.86 6.99 -16.78
C LEU A 339 -2.83 6.29 -15.88
N MET A 340 -2.62 4.99 -16.05
CA MET A 340 -1.61 4.24 -15.29
C MET A 340 -0.21 4.74 -15.60
N SER A 341 0.12 4.97 -16.87
CA SER A 341 1.42 5.58 -17.24
C SER A 341 1.61 6.95 -16.60
N ALA A 342 0.57 7.78 -16.54
CA ALA A 342 0.63 9.09 -15.89
C ALA A 342 0.88 8.96 -14.37
N CYS A 343 0.21 8.02 -13.69
CA CYS A 343 0.45 7.74 -12.28
C CYS A 343 1.86 7.24 -11.98
N LEU A 344 2.41 6.36 -12.82
CA LEU A 344 3.76 5.82 -12.66
C LEU A 344 4.87 6.83 -12.93
N THR A 345 4.57 7.87 -13.72
CA THR A 345 5.54 8.89 -14.14
C THR A 345 5.38 10.21 -13.39
N GLU A 346 4.39 10.31 -12.50
CA GLU A 346 3.97 11.57 -11.87
C GLU A 346 3.73 12.66 -12.93
N THR A 347 2.99 12.37 -14.00
CA THR A 347 2.70 13.33 -15.08
C THR A 347 1.21 13.59 -15.26
N ILE A 348 0.88 14.60 -16.07
CA ILE A 348 -0.50 14.90 -16.44
C ILE A 348 -0.82 14.08 -17.70
N PRO A 349 -1.88 13.24 -17.69
CA PRO A 349 -2.30 12.50 -18.88
C PRO A 349 -2.85 13.46 -19.95
N GLU A 350 -2.75 13.08 -21.23
CA GLU A 350 -3.17 13.91 -22.37
C GLU A 350 -4.61 14.43 -22.25
N ILE A 351 -5.51 13.52 -21.88
CA ILE A 351 -6.87 13.86 -21.46
C ILE A 351 -6.88 13.81 -19.92
N ARG A 352 -7.57 14.72 -19.24
CA ARG A 352 -7.73 14.65 -17.77
C ARG A 352 -8.78 13.59 -17.41
N PRO A 353 -8.63 12.83 -16.31
CA PRO A 353 -9.57 11.78 -15.91
C PRO A 353 -11.01 12.28 -15.66
N GLY A 354 -11.20 13.59 -15.47
CA GLY A 354 -12.50 14.15 -15.10
C GLY A 354 -12.95 13.61 -13.75
N SER A 355 -14.25 13.54 -13.52
CA SER A 355 -14.84 12.92 -12.32
C SER A 355 -15.02 11.40 -12.46
N ASN A 356 -14.64 10.79 -13.59
CA ASN A 356 -14.85 9.36 -13.83
C ASN A 356 -13.70 8.54 -13.22
N THR A 357 -13.92 8.07 -11.99
CA THR A 357 -13.00 7.17 -11.28
C THR A 357 -13.18 5.70 -11.69
N GLY A 358 -14.08 5.35 -12.63
CA GLY A 358 -14.31 3.96 -13.02
C GLY A 358 -13.15 3.32 -13.81
N LEU A 359 -12.23 4.14 -14.32
CA LEU A 359 -11.11 3.68 -15.15
C LEU A 359 -9.84 3.37 -14.36
N TYR A 360 -9.79 3.64 -13.05
CA TYR A 360 -8.64 3.34 -12.22
C TYR A 360 -9.08 3.08 -10.79
N ASP A 361 -8.28 2.38 -9.99
CA ASP A 361 -8.59 2.18 -8.58
C ASP A 361 -8.08 3.37 -7.74
N PRO A 362 -8.97 4.22 -7.20
CA PRO A 362 -8.61 5.41 -6.44
C PRO A 362 -7.99 5.10 -5.07
N ARG A 363 -8.07 3.83 -4.63
CA ARG A 363 -7.41 3.36 -3.42
C ARG A 363 -5.89 3.30 -3.58
N TYR A 364 -5.40 3.14 -4.82
CA TYR A 364 -3.99 2.88 -5.13
C TYR A 364 -3.38 3.89 -6.10
N PHE A 365 -4.21 4.58 -6.89
CA PHE A 365 -3.79 5.57 -7.88
C PHE A 365 -4.70 6.79 -7.77
N TYR A 366 -4.14 8.00 -7.78
CA TYR A 366 -4.97 9.20 -7.67
C TYR A 366 -4.42 10.33 -8.51
N PHE A 367 -5.24 11.36 -8.70
CA PHE A 367 -4.85 12.58 -9.38
C PHE A 367 -5.00 13.76 -8.42
N ASP A 368 -3.98 14.61 -8.37
CA ASP A 368 -4.00 15.85 -7.60
C ASP A 368 -4.84 16.93 -8.30
N ASP A 369 -4.93 18.10 -7.69
CA ASP A 369 -5.77 19.19 -8.21
C ASP A 369 -5.20 19.80 -9.51
N ASP A 370 -3.89 19.62 -9.77
CA ASP A 370 -3.25 19.96 -11.05
C ASP A 370 -3.54 18.92 -12.15
N GLY A 371 -4.11 17.77 -11.77
CA GLY A 371 -4.42 16.65 -12.65
C GLY A 371 -3.23 15.74 -12.93
N ARG A 372 -2.17 15.81 -12.11
CA ARG A 372 -1.01 14.92 -12.19
C ARG A 372 -1.35 13.60 -11.51
N GLY A 373 -1.02 12.49 -12.16
CA GLY A 373 -1.23 11.15 -11.62
C GLY A 373 -0.21 10.80 -10.55
N HIS A 374 -0.59 9.99 -9.58
CA HIS A 374 0.26 9.54 -8.49
C HIS A 374 -0.04 8.08 -8.13
N CYS A 375 0.99 7.35 -7.73
CA CYS A 375 0.85 6.10 -6.98
C CYS A 375 0.84 6.39 -5.48
N VAL A 376 0.06 5.63 -4.72
CA VAL A 376 -0.01 5.81 -3.25
C VAL A 376 1.28 5.40 -2.55
N CYS A 377 2.02 4.46 -3.13
CA CYS A 377 3.30 3.98 -2.62
C CYS A 377 4.13 3.32 -3.72
N GLY A 378 5.41 3.10 -3.43
CA GLY A 378 6.34 2.38 -4.29
C GLY A 378 5.90 0.95 -4.58
N LEU A 379 5.22 0.28 -3.63
CA LEU A 379 4.65 -1.06 -3.89
C LEU A 379 3.59 -1.04 -5.00
N ALA A 380 2.66 -0.07 -4.98
CA ALA A 380 1.65 0.07 -6.03
C ALA A 380 2.29 0.32 -7.40
N ARG A 381 3.35 1.14 -7.43
CA ARG A 381 4.16 1.39 -8.63
C ARG A 381 4.84 0.10 -9.12
N ASP A 382 5.54 -0.61 -8.23
CA ASP A 382 6.28 -1.84 -8.53
C ASP A 382 5.34 -2.97 -8.99
N THR A 383 4.10 -3.04 -8.51
CA THR A 383 3.09 -4.00 -8.96
C THR A 383 2.54 -3.64 -10.35
N MET A 384 2.27 -2.37 -10.62
CA MET A 384 1.66 -1.95 -11.89
C MET A 384 2.63 -1.96 -13.08
N ILE A 385 3.92 -1.71 -12.85
CA ILE A 385 4.95 -1.73 -13.91
C ILE A 385 4.97 -3.05 -14.72
N PRO A 386 5.10 -4.24 -14.12
CA PRO A 386 5.13 -5.49 -14.88
C PRO A 386 3.82 -5.75 -15.61
N LEU A 387 2.68 -5.36 -15.03
CA LEU A 387 1.36 -5.48 -15.68
C LEU A 387 1.29 -4.60 -16.93
N LEU A 388 1.67 -3.32 -16.82
CA LEU A 388 1.68 -2.38 -17.94
C LEU A 388 2.63 -2.82 -19.06
N ARG A 389 3.76 -3.45 -18.71
CA ARG A 389 4.73 -3.98 -19.67
C ARG A 389 4.17 -5.12 -20.52
N MET A 390 3.29 -5.95 -19.96
CA MET A 390 2.66 -7.04 -20.71
C MET A 390 1.66 -6.51 -21.75
N GLU A 391 1.09 -5.33 -21.53
CA GLU A 391 0.13 -4.70 -22.43
C GLU A 391 0.79 -3.89 -23.55
N ASP A 392 1.83 -3.12 -23.25
CA ASP A 392 2.58 -2.35 -24.23
C ASP A 392 4.07 -2.25 -23.84
N LEU A 393 4.92 -2.94 -24.59
CA LEU A 393 6.37 -2.94 -24.37
C LEU A 393 7.01 -1.56 -24.58
N ASN A 394 6.41 -0.69 -25.39
CA ASN A 394 7.00 0.60 -25.77
C ASN A 394 6.57 1.76 -24.85
N VAL A 395 5.59 1.54 -23.97
CA VAL A 395 5.01 2.57 -23.09
C VAL A 395 6.07 3.32 -22.28
N PHE A 396 7.13 2.62 -21.86
CA PHE A 396 8.21 3.15 -21.03
C PHE A 396 9.21 4.05 -21.78
N THR A 397 9.04 4.22 -23.10
CA THR A 397 9.88 5.10 -23.92
C THR A 397 9.10 6.31 -24.46
N SER A 398 7.91 6.58 -23.92
CA SER A 398 7.17 7.81 -24.22
C SER A 398 7.80 9.03 -23.54
N ASP A 399 7.44 10.23 -24.00
CA ASP A 399 7.98 11.49 -23.45
C ASP A 399 7.64 11.70 -21.96
N ALA A 400 6.56 11.10 -21.46
CA ALA A 400 6.21 11.13 -20.05
C ALA A 400 7.30 10.48 -19.18
N TRP A 401 7.87 9.35 -19.61
CA TRP A 401 8.94 8.66 -18.89
C TRP A 401 10.24 9.46 -18.88
N TYR A 402 10.62 10.07 -20.00
CA TYR A 402 11.77 10.98 -20.02
C TYR A 402 11.55 12.24 -19.17
N SER A 403 10.31 12.71 -19.06
CA SER A 403 9.95 13.85 -18.19
C SER A 403 10.03 13.46 -16.70
N ALA A 404 9.60 12.24 -16.35
CA ALA A 404 9.76 11.68 -15.01
C ALA A 404 11.24 11.58 -14.60
N VAL A 405 12.15 11.31 -15.54
CA VAL A 405 13.60 11.32 -15.24
C VAL A 405 14.10 12.72 -14.88
N ARG A 406 13.58 13.77 -15.52
CA ARG A 406 14.02 15.15 -15.30
C ARG A 406 13.45 15.76 -14.03
N CYS A 407 12.14 15.60 -13.83
CA CYS A 407 11.39 16.37 -12.84
C CYS A 407 10.72 15.50 -11.77
N GLY A 408 10.78 14.17 -11.89
CA GLY A 408 10.19 13.26 -10.92
C GLY A 408 10.98 13.21 -9.62
N ARG A 409 10.32 12.81 -8.54
CA ARG A 409 10.98 12.51 -7.26
C ARG A 409 12.03 11.42 -7.42
N PRO A 410 13.03 11.31 -6.53
CA PRO A 410 14.15 10.37 -6.69
C PRO A 410 13.74 8.93 -7.03
N SER A 411 12.71 8.38 -6.37
CA SER A 411 12.23 7.02 -6.63
C SER A 411 11.55 6.86 -7.98
N THR A 412 10.68 7.81 -8.36
CA THR A 412 10.03 7.85 -9.68
C THR A 412 11.04 8.03 -10.80
N ARG A 413 12.03 8.91 -10.61
CA ARG A 413 13.17 9.09 -11.52
C ARG A 413 13.96 7.80 -11.71
N ASN A 414 14.35 7.15 -10.61
CA ASN A 414 15.13 5.90 -10.65
C ASN A 414 14.35 4.77 -11.31
N SER A 415 13.06 4.65 -10.99
CA SER A 415 12.17 3.70 -11.65
C SER A 415 12.08 3.98 -13.15
N ALA A 416 11.90 5.24 -13.56
CA ALA A 416 11.83 5.62 -14.97
C ALA A 416 13.12 5.29 -15.73
N ILE A 417 14.29 5.59 -15.16
CA ILE A 417 15.59 5.22 -15.74
C ILE A 417 15.67 3.71 -15.95
N ALA A 418 15.32 2.91 -14.93
CA ALA A 418 15.35 1.46 -15.02
C ALA A 418 14.40 0.95 -16.12
N GLN A 419 13.15 1.44 -16.17
CA GLN A 419 12.17 0.97 -17.14
C GLN A 419 12.50 1.37 -18.59
N ILE A 420 13.09 2.55 -18.82
CA ILE A 420 13.60 2.96 -20.15
C ILE A 420 14.71 2.00 -20.58
N CYS A 421 15.72 1.78 -19.72
CA CYS A 421 16.84 0.88 -20.00
C CYS A 421 16.37 -0.55 -20.30
N LEU A 422 15.49 -1.11 -19.48
CA LEU A 422 14.94 -2.46 -19.70
C LEU A 422 14.19 -2.58 -21.04
N THR A 423 13.46 -1.52 -21.43
CA THR A 423 12.73 -1.50 -22.70
C THR A 423 13.68 -1.46 -23.89
N ARG A 424 14.76 -0.67 -23.81
CA ARG A 424 15.81 -0.63 -24.85
C ARG A 424 16.57 -1.93 -24.95
N ILE A 425 16.91 -2.55 -23.82
CA ILE A 425 17.55 -3.86 -23.79
C ILE A 425 16.65 -4.92 -24.42
N GLY A 426 15.35 -4.92 -24.12
CA GLY A 426 14.39 -5.82 -24.74
C GLY A 426 14.32 -5.65 -26.26
N ALA A 427 14.36 -4.41 -26.75
CA ALA A 427 14.25 -4.11 -28.17
C ALA A 427 15.54 -4.38 -28.98
N GLY A 428 16.72 -4.15 -28.40
CA GLY A 428 17.98 -4.12 -29.15
C GLY A 428 19.20 -4.75 -28.46
N GLY A 429 19.03 -5.38 -27.30
CA GLY A 429 20.12 -6.01 -26.55
C GLY A 429 20.97 -5.03 -25.72
N LEU A 430 22.13 -5.49 -25.26
CA LEU A 430 22.99 -4.73 -24.33
C LEU A 430 23.92 -3.72 -25.02
N THR A 431 24.12 -3.84 -26.35
CA THR A 431 25.01 -2.96 -27.13
C THR A 431 24.50 -2.78 -28.57
N GLN A 432 25.00 -1.76 -29.28
CA GLN A 432 24.75 -1.63 -30.73
C GLN A 432 25.34 -2.80 -31.56
N ALA A 433 26.39 -3.48 -31.07
CA ALA A 433 26.92 -4.69 -31.69
C ALA A 433 26.01 -5.91 -31.45
N ASP A 434 25.37 -5.99 -30.26
CA ASP A 434 24.29 -6.94 -29.98
C ASP A 434 23.01 -6.62 -30.77
N ALA A 435 22.86 -5.42 -31.34
CA ALA A 435 21.68 -4.99 -32.11
C ALA A 435 21.58 -5.62 -33.52
N GLN A 436 22.56 -6.46 -33.92
CA GLN A 436 22.33 -7.45 -34.98
C GLN A 436 21.44 -8.62 -34.50
N GLY A 437 21.15 -8.68 -33.20
CA GLY A 437 20.25 -9.63 -32.55
C GLY A 437 18.79 -9.19 -32.62
N HIS A 438 17.93 -10.16 -32.84
CA HIS A 438 16.48 -10.02 -32.83
C HIS A 438 16.00 -9.51 -31.45
N ALA A 439 14.88 -8.78 -31.43
CA ALA A 439 14.23 -8.35 -30.20
C ALA A 439 14.10 -9.53 -29.21
N MET A 440 14.47 -9.30 -27.96
CA MET A 440 14.39 -10.33 -26.93
C MET A 440 12.94 -10.61 -26.59
N ARG A 441 12.63 -11.88 -26.31
CA ARG A 441 11.33 -12.22 -25.74
C ARG A 441 11.30 -11.77 -24.28
N VAL A 442 10.40 -10.86 -23.95
CA VAL A 442 10.26 -10.33 -22.59
C VAL A 442 9.26 -11.18 -21.82
N CYS A 443 9.60 -11.54 -20.58
CA CYS A 443 8.68 -12.21 -19.66
C CYS A 443 8.86 -11.69 -18.23
N THR A 444 7.81 -11.78 -17.44
CA THR A 444 7.82 -11.44 -16.01
C THR A 444 7.70 -12.70 -15.15
N PHE A 445 8.24 -12.69 -13.94
CA PHE A 445 8.11 -13.84 -13.02
C PHE A 445 7.93 -13.39 -11.57
N ARG A 446 7.05 -14.07 -10.83
CA ARG A 446 6.77 -13.75 -9.42
C ARG A 446 7.79 -14.32 -8.46
N GLN A 447 8.29 -15.54 -8.65
CA GLN A 447 9.18 -16.19 -7.68
C GLN A 447 10.51 -16.70 -8.21
N ASN A 448 10.48 -17.39 -9.35
CA ASN A 448 11.66 -17.78 -10.08
C ASN A 448 11.32 -17.74 -11.57
N PRO A 449 12.30 -17.48 -12.45
CA PRO A 449 12.11 -17.70 -13.86
C PRO A 449 11.72 -19.16 -14.11
N VAL A 450 10.65 -19.37 -14.88
CA VAL A 450 10.27 -20.71 -15.31
C VAL A 450 11.04 -21.01 -16.58
N PHE A 451 12.16 -21.74 -16.47
CA PHE A 451 13.08 -21.92 -17.58
C PHE A 451 12.61 -22.94 -18.64
N GLY A 452 11.82 -23.95 -18.27
CA GLY A 452 11.49 -25.07 -19.15
C GLY A 452 10.94 -24.66 -20.53
N TRP A 453 9.93 -23.78 -20.56
CA TRP A 453 9.37 -23.30 -21.83
C TRP A 453 10.36 -22.46 -22.66
N MET A 454 11.32 -21.78 -22.01
CA MET A 454 12.36 -21.01 -22.72
C MET A 454 13.32 -21.97 -23.44
N PHE A 455 13.66 -23.09 -22.80
CA PHE A 455 14.46 -24.15 -23.41
C PHE A 455 13.71 -24.87 -24.53
N GLU A 456 12.44 -25.22 -24.32
CA GLU A 456 11.57 -25.77 -25.37
C GLU A 456 11.53 -24.86 -26.61
N GLU A 457 11.35 -23.57 -26.38
CA GLU A 457 11.35 -22.58 -27.46
C GLU A 457 12.71 -22.50 -28.15
N ALA A 458 13.81 -22.47 -27.38
CA ALA A 458 15.15 -22.43 -27.95
C ALA A 458 15.43 -23.66 -28.84
N TRP A 459 14.94 -24.84 -28.44
CA TRP A 459 15.04 -26.07 -29.23
C TRP A 459 14.28 -26.02 -30.56
N ARG A 460 13.28 -25.14 -30.71
CA ARG A 460 12.61 -24.91 -32.02
C ARG A 460 13.52 -24.23 -33.04
N SER A 461 14.57 -23.54 -32.59
CA SER A 461 15.59 -22.91 -33.44
C SER A 461 16.99 -23.40 -33.05
N PRO A 462 17.34 -24.67 -33.32
CA PRO A 462 18.54 -25.29 -32.78
C PRO A 462 19.85 -24.69 -33.31
N ARG A 463 19.79 -24.04 -34.49
CA ARG A 463 20.92 -23.35 -35.13
C ARG A 463 21.07 -21.88 -34.69
N GLY A 464 20.08 -21.34 -33.99
CA GLY A 464 20.06 -19.95 -33.52
C GLY A 464 20.36 -19.84 -32.03
N THR A 465 20.66 -18.61 -31.60
CA THR A 465 20.66 -18.26 -30.17
C THR A 465 19.34 -17.59 -29.84
N SER A 466 18.61 -18.12 -28.87
CA SER A 466 17.37 -17.50 -28.37
C SER A 466 17.70 -16.61 -27.19
N SER A 467 17.14 -15.40 -27.15
CA SER A 467 17.39 -14.42 -26.09
C SER A 467 16.10 -14.02 -25.39
N PHE A 468 16.11 -14.09 -24.07
CA PHE A 468 14.99 -13.77 -23.20
C PHE A 468 15.38 -12.69 -22.20
N LEU A 469 14.50 -11.72 -21.97
CA LEU A 469 14.61 -10.73 -20.91
C LEU A 469 13.56 -11.04 -19.84
N CYS A 470 14.03 -11.57 -18.71
CA CYS A 470 13.21 -11.98 -17.58
C CYS A 470 13.22 -10.87 -16.51
N ILE A 471 12.08 -10.23 -16.28
CA ILE A 471 11.95 -9.14 -15.30
C ILE A 471 11.27 -9.68 -14.03
N PRO A 472 11.89 -9.56 -12.85
CA PRO A 472 11.25 -9.98 -11.61
C PRO A 472 10.00 -9.13 -11.34
N GLY A 473 8.95 -9.77 -10.85
CA GLY A 473 7.78 -9.10 -10.28
C GLY A 473 8.10 -8.51 -8.90
N SER A 474 7.13 -7.79 -8.34
CA SER A 474 7.25 -7.06 -7.06
C SER A 474 7.60 -7.94 -5.85
N GLU A 475 7.47 -9.25 -5.97
CA GLU A 475 7.55 -10.22 -4.87
C GLU A 475 8.97 -10.76 -4.60
N VAL A 476 9.96 -10.68 -5.52
CA VAL A 476 11.09 -11.64 -5.42
C VAL A 476 12.52 -11.16 -5.61
N CYS A 477 12.77 -9.95 -6.08
CA CYS A 477 14.16 -9.51 -6.15
C CYS A 477 14.29 -8.00 -6.01
N THR A 478 14.74 -7.56 -4.83
CA THR A 478 15.27 -6.21 -4.64
C THR A 478 16.72 -6.08 -5.14
N VAL A 479 17.33 -7.21 -5.50
CA VAL A 479 18.76 -7.32 -5.84
C VAL A 479 19.03 -7.12 -7.34
N LEU A 480 18.04 -7.41 -8.19
CA LEU A 480 18.16 -7.35 -9.65
C LEU A 480 17.00 -6.58 -10.28
N ASN A 481 17.29 -5.85 -11.35
CA ASN A 481 16.26 -5.23 -12.19
C ASN A 481 15.75 -6.17 -13.27
N ALA A 482 16.59 -7.08 -13.76
CA ALA A 482 16.21 -8.13 -14.70
C ALA A 482 17.29 -9.23 -14.79
N VAL A 483 17.01 -10.25 -15.60
CA VAL A 483 17.93 -11.31 -15.98
C VAL A 483 17.81 -11.53 -17.47
N ILE A 484 18.91 -11.56 -18.19
CA ILE A 484 18.93 -11.97 -19.59
C ILE A 484 19.36 -13.43 -19.65
N LEU A 485 18.61 -14.25 -20.37
CA LEU A 485 18.99 -15.63 -20.67
C LEU A 485 19.20 -15.78 -22.17
N ARG A 486 20.43 -16.13 -22.56
CA ARG A 486 20.75 -16.49 -23.95
C ARG A 486 21.01 -17.98 -24.04
N ILE A 487 20.21 -18.68 -24.83
CA ILE A 487 20.27 -20.13 -24.97
C ILE A 487 20.81 -20.46 -26.35
N ASN A 488 21.89 -21.24 -26.38
CA ASN A 488 22.48 -21.78 -27.60
C ASN A 488 22.39 -23.32 -27.58
N PRO A 489 21.38 -23.91 -28.24
CA PRO A 489 21.15 -25.35 -28.24
C PRO A 489 22.27 -26.13 -28.93
N SER A 490 22.84 -25.59 -30.02
CA SER A 490 23.94 -26.23 -30.76
C SER A 490 25.17 -26.48 -29.88
N HIS A 491 25.47 -25.54 -28.99
CA HIS A 491 26.61 -25.66 -28.07
C HIS A 491 26.22 -26.20 -26.68
N LYS A 492 24.93 -26.49 -26.44
CA LYS A 492 24.36 -26.81 -25.12
C LYS A 492 24.83 -25.82 -24.04
N THR A 493 24.83 -24.53 -24.38
CA THR A 493 25.23 -23.46 -23.46
C THR A 493 24.08 -22.49 -23.19
N ALA A 494 23.98 -22.06 -21.94
CA ALA A 494 23.05 -21.05 -21.49
C ALA A 494 23.85 -19.94 -20.80
N HIS A 495 23.79 -18.73 -21.35
CA HIS A 495 24.43 -17.55 -20.77
C HIS A 495 23.39 -16.80 -19.94
N LEU A 496 23.61 -16.78 -18.63
CA LEU A 496 22.78 -16.06 -17.69
C LEU A 496 23.45 -14.72 -17.36
N LEU A 497 22.75 -13.62 -17.63
CA LEU A 497 23.23 -12.27 -17.35
C LEU A 497 22.29 -11.57 -16.37
N PRO A 498 22.52 -11.70 -15.05
CA PRO A 498 21.86 -10.88 -14.05
C PRO A 498 22.14 -9.40 -14.31
N LEU A 499 21.11 -8.56 -14.28
CA LEU A 499 21.18 -7.15 -14.62
C LEU A 499 20.77 -6.27 -13.43
N GLN A 500 21.61 -5.30 -13.14
CA GLN A 500 21.32 -4.21 -12.22
C GLN A 500 21.45 -2.86 -12.92
N ILE A 501 20.49 -1.97 -12.68
CA ILE A 501 20.47 -0.60 -13.18
C ILE A 501 20.49 0.31 -11.95
N SER A 502 21.57 1.07 -11.77
CA SER A 502 21.80 1.93 -10.61
C SER A 502 22.12 3.35 -11.03
N THR A 503 21.66 4.33 -10.25
CA THR A 503 21.92 5.76 -10.46
C THR A 503 22.76 6.37 -9.33
N ALA A 504 22.96 5.64 -8.23
CA ALA A 504 23.48 6.19 -6.96
C ALA A 504 24.57 5.35 -6.27
N GLN A 505 24.68 4.04 -6.56
CA GLN A 505 25.66 3.13 -5.93
C GLN A 505 26.43 2.33 -6.97
N THR A 506 27.68 2.00 -6.68
CA THR A 506 28.48 1.01 -7.41
C THR A 506 27.80 -0.36 -7.29
N CYS A 507 27.50 -1.01 -8.43
CA CYS A 507 26.75 -2.29 -8.47
C CYS A 507 27.41 -3.48 -7.74
N THR A 508 28.64 -3.34 -7.25
CA THR A 508 29.46 -4.42 -6.67
C THR A 508 28.85 -5.08 -5.43
N ASP A 509 28.10 -4.35 -4.62
CA ASP A 509 27.59 -4.87 -3.34
C ASP A 509 26.41 -5.84 -3.52
N LEU A 510 25.59 -5.65 -4.57
CA LEU A 510 24.41 -6.47 -4.83
C LEU A 510 24.70 -7.71 -5.70
N ALA A 511 25.75 -7.66 -6.53
CA ALA A 511 26.22 -8.84 -7.25
C ALA A 511 26.58 -9.98 -6.28
N SER A 512 27.32 -9.67 -5.22
CA SER A 512 27.74 -10.66 -4.22
C SER A 512 26.56 -11.34 -3.53
N LEU A 513 25.50 -10.57 -3.23
CA LEU A 513 24.28 -11.10 -2.62
C LEU A 513 23.52 -12.05 -3.55
N PHE A 514 23.37 -11.68 -4.84
CA PHE A 514 22.71 -12.54 -5.82
C PHE A 514 23.40 -13.90 -5.93
N PHE A 515 24.73 -13.91 -6.02
CA PHE A 515 25.51 -15.14 -6.12
C PHE A 515 25.48 -15.97 -4.83
N ALA A 516 25.33 -15.32 -3.66
CA ALA A 516 25.19 -16.02 -2.39
C ALA A 516 23.84 -16.73 -2.24
N VAL A 517 22.74 -16.06 -2.60
CA VAL A 517 21.39 -16.48 -2.20
C VAL A 517 20.59 -17.11 -3.33
N THR A 518 20.68 -16.57 -4.55
CA THR A 518 19.74 -16.91 -5.64
C THR A 518 20.38 -17.81 -6.70
N TRP A 519 21.66 -17.59 -7.00
CA TRP A 519 22.37 -18.22 -8.11
C TRP A 519 22.24 -19.75 -8.16
N HIS A 520 22.50 -20.44 -7.04
CA HIS A 520 22.56 -21.91 -7.02
C HIS A 520 21.26 -22.57 -7.48
N ARG A 521 20.10 -21.96 -7.20
CA ARG A 521 18.78 -22.47 -7.60
C ARG A 521 18.59 -22.38 -9.10
N TRP A 522 18.99 -21.25 -9.69
CA TRP A 522 18.83 -21.00 -11.12
C TRP A 522 19.84 -21.79 -11.94
N GLU A 523 21.07 -21.92 -11.44
CA GLU A 523 22.09 -22.74 -12.08
C GLU A 523 21.67 -24.22 -12.13
N ALA A 524 21.15 -24.76 -11.02
CA ALA A 524 20.66 -26.13 -10.96
C ALA A 524 19.53 -26.35 -11.98
N ALA A 525 18.52 -25.48 -11.98
CA ALA A 525 17.39 -25.59 -12.89
C ALA A 525 17.80 -25.57 -14.38
N ILE A 526 18.82 -24.80 -14.75
CA ILE A 526 19.35 -24.78 -16.13
C ILE A 526 20.18 -26.03 -16.44
N LYS A 527 20.95 -26.53 -15.47
CA LYS A 527 21.74 -27.76 -15.63
C LYS A 527 20.85 -28.99 -15.78
N ASP A 528 19.71 -29.01 -15.09
CA ASP A 528 18.71 -30.09 -15.20
C ASP A 528 18.14 -30.20 -16.62
N GLU A 529 18.10 -29.10 -17.37
CA GLU A 529 17.73 -29.04 -18.79
C GLU A 529 18.87 -29.50 -19.73
N GLY A 530 20.03 -29.87 -19.18
CA GLY A 530 21.19 -30.40 -19.92
C GLY A 530 22.13 -29.34 -20.50
N PHE A 531 22.09 -28.10 -20.01
CA PHE A 531 22.90 -26.99 -20.50
C PHE A 531 24.05 -26.63 -19.54
N LYS A 532 25.20 -26.26 -20.11
CA LYS A 532 26.30 -25.62 -19.37
C LYS A 532 25.97 -24.15 -19.15
N VAL A 533 26.06 -23.69 -17.90
CA VAL A 533 25.80 -22.29 -17.55
C VAL A 533 27.08 -21.45 -17.65
N VAL A 534 26.99 -20.32 -18.35
CA VAL A 534 27.97 -19.23 -18.36
C VAL A 534 27.31 -18.04 -17.67
N ASN A 535 28.06 -17.26 -16.88
CA ASN A 535 27.50 -16.14 -16.13
C ASN A 535 28.30 -14.85 -16.30
N THR A 536 27.57 -13.74 -16.45
CA THR A 536 28.12 -12.39 -16.50
C THR A 536 27.16 -11.45 -15.78
N PHE A 537 27.59 -10.85 -14.69
CA PHE A 537 26.84 -9.80 -14.01
C PHE A 537 26.95 -8.48 -14.79
N VAL A 538 25.82 -7.86 -15.11
CA VAL A 538 25.77 -6.62 -15.87
C VAL A 538 25.33 -5.49 -14.96
N CYS A 539 26.19 -4.47 -14.84
CA CYS A 539 25.89 -3.22 -14.18
C CYS A 539 25.63 -2.14 -15.22
N VAL A 540 24.51 -1.44 -15.10
CA VAL A 540 24.19 -0.27 -15.89
C VAL A 540 24.16 0.94 -14.96
N ASP A 541 25.02 1.91 -15.20
CA ASP A 541 25.03 3.15 -14.43
C ASP A 541 25.29 4.39 -15.30
N SER A 542 25.27 5.57 -14.67
CA SER A 542 25.48 6.86 -15.34
C SER A 542 26.90 7.41 -15.24
N HIS A 543 27.83 6.73 -14.55
CA HIS A 543 29.11 7.32 -14.10
C HIS A 543 30.35 6.48 -14.43
N THR A 544 30.21 5.17 -14.58
CA THR A 544 31.32 4.24 -14.79
C THR A 544 31.62 4.14 -16.29
N PRO A 545 32.87 4.40 -16.72
CA PRO A 545 33.28 4.16 -18.10
C PRO A 545 33.05 2.69 -18.46
N GLU A 546 32.74 2.42 -19.73
CA GLU A 546 32.66 1.05 -20.21
C GLU A 546 33.96 0.31 -19.85
N SER A 547 33.82 -0.82 -19.18
CA SER A 547 34.96 -1.67 -18.82
C SER A 547 34.90 -2.97 -19.62
N ALA A 548 36.07 -3.50 -19.97
CA ALA A 548 36.18 -4.89 -20.37
C ALA A 548 35.65 -5.80 -19.25
N ASP A 549 35.25 -7.01 -19.63
CA ASP A 549 34.81 -8.08 -18.73
C ASP A 549 35.85 -8.31 -17.61
N VAL A 550 35.52 -7.92 -16.37
CA VAL A 550 36.42 -8.10 -15.20
C VAL A 550 35.98 -9.33 -14.40
N ILE A 551 36.87 -10.31 -14.27
CA ILE A 551 36.64 -11.48 -13.40
C ILE A 551 36.61 -11.00 -11.94
N SER A 552 35.48 -11.21 -11.28
CA SER A 552 35.23 -10.88 -9.88
C SER A 552 34.86 -12.14 -9.09
N ALA A 553 35.15 -12.12 -7.79
CA ALA A 553 34.72 -13.14 -6.83
C ALA A 553 33.96 -12.47 -5.68
N ALA A 554 32.80 -13.00 -5.33
CA ALA A 554 32.00 -12.48 -4.21
C ALA A 554 32.68 -12.82 -2.89
N THR A 555 32.82 -11.84 -2.00
CA THR A 555 33.35 -12.06 -0.65
C THR A 555 32.25 -11.72 0.36
N ALA A 556 31.84 -12.67 1.19
CA ALA A 556 30.88 -12.42 2.26
C ALA A 556 31.59 -11.79 3.47
N LEU A 557 31.02 -10.72 4.03
CA LEU A 557 31.41 -10.16 5.31
C LEU A 557 30.54 -10.80 6.42
N ARG A 558 31.03 -11.89 7.02
CA ARG A 558 30.86 -12.25 8.44
C ARG A 558 31.65 -13.52 8.77
N ASP A 559 32.55 -13.38 9.74
CA ASP A 559 33.26 -14.39 10.53
C ASP A 559 33.50 -15.80 9.94
N LYS A 560 34.76 -16.01 9.55
CA LYS A 560 35.45 -17.31 9.34
C LYS A 560 34.91 -18.22 8.22
N VAL A 561 35.38 -17.90 7.01
CA VAL A 561 35.61 -18.74 5.82
C VAL A 561 34.38 -19.43 5.20
N THR A 562 33.98 -18.94 4.04
CA THR A 562 33.64 -19.77 2.86
C THR A 562 33.66 -18.91 1.59
N PHE A 563 34.39 -19.37 0.57
CA PHE A 563 34.38 -18.80 -0.78
C PHE A 563 33.04 -19.12 -1.47
N ILE A 564 32.44 -18.16 -2.17
CA ILE A 564 31.32 -18.44 -3.07
C ILE A 564 31.91 -18.75 -4.45
N SER A 565 31.73 -20.01 -4.88
CA SER A 565 31.79 -20.43 -6.27
C SER A 565 30.40 -20.23 -6.88
N PRO A 566 30.26 -19.64 -8.09
CA PRO A 566 31.30 -19.49 -9.11
C PRO A 566 31.99 -18.11 -9.13
N GLN A 567 33.17 -18.07 -9.75
CA GLN A 567 33.70 -16.82 -10.30
C GLN A 567 32.70 -16.25 -11.30
N TYR A 568 32.52 -14.93 -11.29
CA TYR A 568 31.65 -14.24 -12.22
C TYR A 568 32.38 -13.09 -12.91
N THR A 569 31.92 -12.76 -14.10
CA THR A 569 32.44 -11.60 -14.84
C THR A 569 31.52 -10.42 -14.60
N VAL A 570 32.08 -9.23 -14.33
CA VAL A 570 31.31 -7.98 -14.26
C VAL A 570 31.51 -7.19 -15.53
N ARG A 571 30.40 -6.75 -16.12
CA ARG A 571 30.38 -5.85 -17.28
C ARG A 571 29.65 -4.56 -16.92
N ASN A 572 30.34 -3.43 -17.07
CA ASN A 572 29.77 -2.09 -16.82
C ASN A 572 29.32 -1.44 -18.12
N LEU A 573 28.09 -0.96 -18.16
CA LEU A 573 27.48 -0.27 -19.28
C LEU A 573 27.00 1.11 -18.84
N THR A 574 27.12 2.09 -19.72
CA THR A 574 26.54 3.41 -19.46
C THR A 574 25.08 3.46 -19.89
N VAL A 575 24.26 4.22 -19.15
CA VAL A 575 22.86 4.49 -19.56
C VAL A 575 22.79 5.11 -20.97
N GLY A 576 23.75 5.98 -21.31
CA GLY A 576 23.80 6.64 -22.63
C GLY A 576 24.06 5.69 -23.80
N LEU A 577 24.72 4.55 -23.55
CA LEU A 577 24.91 3.50 -24.55
C LEU A 577 23.58 2.80 -24.90
N LEU A 578 22.74 2.56 -23.89
CA LEU A 578 21.43 1.94 -24.08
C LEU A 578 20.40 2.90 -24.65
N ASP A 579 20.42 4.16 -24.20
CA ASP A 579 19.51 5.20 -24.66
C ASP A 579 20.23 6.56 -24.75
N PRO A 580 20.59 7.03 -25.96
CA PRO A 580 21.28 8.31 -26.15
C PRO A 580 20.47 9.54 -25.70
N LYS A 581 19.13 9.46 -25.70
CA LYS A 581 18.27 10.56 -25.21
C LYS A 581 18.36 10.64 -23.69
N LEU A 582 18.28 9.51 -23.00
CA LEU A 582 18.44 9.39 -21.56
C LEU A 582 19.83 9.81 -21.11
N GLY A 583 20.88 9.37 -21.82
CA GLY A 583 22.26 9.79 -21.58
C GLY A 583 22.43 11.31 -21.60
N ARG A 584 21.85 11.99 -22.60
CA ARG A 584 21.86 13.46 -22.69
C ARG A 584 21.12 14.15 -21.54
N ILE A 585 19.98 13.59 -21.13
CA ILE A 585 19.21 14.12 -19.98
C ILE A 585 20.05 14.07 -18.71
N LEU A 586 20.66 12.93 -18.42
CA LEU A 586 21.47 12.73 -17.21
C LEU A 586 22.80 13.52 -17.25
N GLN A 587 23.33 13.84 -18.43
CA GLN A 587 24.50 14.72 -18.59
C GLN A 587 24.14 16.20 -18.44
N GLY A 588 22.95 16.63 -18.89
CA GLY A 588 22.47 18.00 -18.76
C GLY A 588 22.30 18.45 -17.30
N ASP A 589 21.91 17.52 -16.41
CA ASP A 589 21.80 17.78 -14.96
C ASP A 589 23.15 18.13 -14.31
N LYS A 590 24.30 17.75 -14.90
CA LYS A 590 25.63 18.09 -14.36
C LYS A 590 25.96 19.58 -14.42
N TYR A 591 25.18 20.38 -15.15
CA TYR A 591 25.37 21.84 -15.27
C TYR A 591 24.35 22.67 -14.50
N GLN A 592 23.45 22.04 -13.73
CA GLN A 592 22.56 22.72 -12.80
C GLN A 592 22.99 22.41 -11.36
N THR A 593 23.97 23.15 -10.86
CA THR A 593 24.20 23.30 -9.41
C THR A 593 22.93 23.88 -8.76
N PRO A 594 22.56 23.47 -7.54
CA PRO A 594 21.45 24.11 -6.83
C PRO A 594 21.81 25.59 -6.57
N PRO A 595 20.85 26.54 -6.66
CA PRO A 595 21.08 27.88 -6.15
C PRO A 595 21.32 27.77 -4.63
N VAL A 596 22.40 28.42 -4.20
CA VAL A 596 22.85 28.56 -2.80
C VAL A 596 21.77 29.15 -1.91
#